data_AF-A0A7K2P9W9-F1
#
_entry.id   AF-A0A7K2P9W9-F1
#
_cell.length_a   1.000
_cell.length_b   1.000
_cell.length_c   1.000
_cell.angle_alpha   90.00
_cell.angle_beta   90.00
_cell.angle_gamma   90.00
#
_symmetry.space_group_name_H-M   'P 1'
#
loop_
_entity.id
_entity.type
_entity.pdbx_description
1 polymer ?
#
loop_
_entity_poly.entity_id
_entity_poly.type
_entity_poly.pdbx_seq_one_letter_code
_entity_poly.pdbx_strand_id
1 'polypeptide(L)'
;DAAARRDPAATAVTQCALDGATRSLTYGELTRAKDELAAVLRAAGVGPGKRVAVAVPRSVEQVAALIAVVGAGGAYVPLDLAYPDERLEYVLADSAPQVVLVAPEQRDRFTRLLDRANVPARLLVPGEEQPPTAVEAGPEAGWHDPAYVIYTSGSTGRPKGVVVPHSSVVTLLANTRPAMAFGPDDVWVQFHSFSFDFAVWELWGALTHGGELLVPDYALTRSPVDFHRLVRERGVTVLNQTPSAFHRFAEADRHAGEPLPALRRIIFGGEGLDLARLRDWVARHGTESPELVNMYGITETTVHVTHRVLTAADFAPGDRAASPIGGPLPGLVTHLLDDRL
;
A
#
# COMPACT_ATOMS: atom_id res chain seq x y z
N ASP A 1 12.69 -8.83 -6.24
CA ASP A 1 13.87 -9.56 -6.77
C ASP A 1 14.40 -9.05 -8.11
N ALA A 2 13.61 -9.00 -9.19
CA ALA A 2 14.12 -8.55 -10.49
C ALA A 2 14.67 -7.10 -10.47
N ALA A 3 13.94 -6.16 -9.84
CA ALA A 3 14.41 -4.79 -9.63
C ALA A 3 15.72 -4.74 -8.82
N ALA A 4 15.81 -5.50 -7.73
CA ALA A 4 16.99 -5.54 -6.89
C ALA A 4 18.23 -6.14 -7.58
N ARG A 5 18.05 -7.11 -8.48
CA ARG A 5 19.17 -7.65 -9.28
C ARG A 5 19.65 -6.66 -10.35
N ARG A 6 18.75 -5.83 -10.87
CA ARG A 6 19.08 -4.84 -11.90
C ARG A 6 19.92 -3.70 -11.32
N ASP A 7 19.55 -3.21 -10.14
CA ASP A 7 20.32 -2.20 -9.42
C ASP A 7 20.19 -2.40 -7.90
N PRO A 8 21.11 -3.14 -7.27
CA PRO A 8 21.08 -3.36 -5.83
C PRO A 8 21.50 -2.12 -5.03
N ALA A 9 22.15 -1.13 -5.65
CA ALA A 9 22.64 0.08 -4.99
C ALA A 9 21.61 1.22 -5.01
N ALA A 10 20.61 1.16 -5.89
CA ALA A 10 19.49 2.08 -5.90
C ALA A 10 18.72 2.07 -4.56
N THR A 11 18.25 3.24 -4.13
CA THR A 11 17.37 3.41 -2.98
C THR A 11 16.03 2.73 -3.24
N ALA A 12 15.62 1.81 -2.35
CA ALA A 12 14.34 1.13 -2.47
C ALA A 12 13.26 1.77 -1.59
N VAL A 13 13.62 2.11 -0.35
CA VAL A 13 12.68 2.63 0.63
C VAL A 13 13.36 3.66 1.52
N THR A 14 12.68 4.76 1.81
CA THR A 14 13.14 5.81 2.71
C THR A 14 12.08 6.13 3.74
N GLN A 15 12.36 5.91 5.02
CA GLN A 15 11.54 6.40 6.13
C GLN A 15 11.82 7.88 6.34
N CYS A 16 10.76 8.68 6.50
CA CYS A 16 10.85 10.12 6.74
C CYS A 16 10.20 10.50 8.07
N ALA A 17 10.97 11.10 8.97
CA ALA A 17 10.51 11.57 10.27
C ALA A 17 10.04 13.03 10.22
N LEU A 18 9.23 13.43 11.21
CA LEU A 18 8.65 14.78 11.29
C LEU A 18 9.71 15.88 11.44
N ASP A 19 10.84 15.58 12.06
CA ASP A 19 11.99 16.47 12.23
C ASP A 19 12.86 16.59 10.96
N GLY A 20 12.51 15.90 9.88
CA GLY A 20 13.23 15.87 8.62
C GLY A 20 14.29 14.77 8.53
N ALA A 21 14.56 14.03 9.62
CA ALA A 21 15.49 12.91 9.58
C ALA A 21 14.99 11.82 8.63
N THR A 22 15.93 11.17 7.95
CA THR A 22 15.62 10.04 7.07
C THR A 22 16.53 8.86 7.31
N ARG A 23 15.96 7.68 7.09
CA ARG A 23 16.70 6.43 7.00
C ARG A 23 16.25 5.68 5.76
N SER A 24 17.21 5.24 4.96
CA SER A 24 16.95 4.56 3.70
C SER A 24 17.55 3.18 3.69
N LEU A 25 16.95 2.27 2.92
CA LEU A 25 17.54 1.01 2.51
C LEU A 25 17.63 0.98 0.99
N THR A 26 18.78 0.54 0.50
CA THR A 26 18.96 0.17 -0.90
C THR A 26 18.17 -1.11 -1.22
N TYR A 27 17.98 -1.39 -2.51
CA TYR A 27 17.37 -2.66 -2.94
C TYR A 27 18.15 -3.88 -2.44
N GLY A 28 19.48 -3.80 -2.38
CA GLY A 28 20.34 -4.87 -1.85
C GLY A 28 20.13 -5.09 -0.35
N GLU A 29 20.11 -4.01 0.44
CA GLU A 29 19.87 -4.09 1.89
C GLU A 29 18.45 -4.57 2.21
N LEU A 30 17.45 -4.07 1.49
CA LEU A 30 16.06 -4.50 1.64
C LEU A 30 15.89 -5.98 1.27
N THR A 31 16.57 -6.45 0.21
CA THR A 31 16.57 -7.86 -0.19
C THR A 31 17.20 -8.73 0.90
N ARG A 32 18.32 -8.31 1.47
CA ARG A 32 18.96 -9.02 2.57
C ARG A 32 18.04 -9.13 3.79
N ALA A 33 17.45 -8.02 4.23
CA ALA A 33 16.52 -7.99 5.35
C ALA A 33 15.28 -8.88 5.09
N LYS A 34 14.74 -8.83 3.86
CA LYS A 34 13.66 -9.70 3.40
C LYS A 34 14.06 -11.18 3.52
N ASP A 35 15.21 -11.56 2.98
CA ASP A 35 15.62 -12.97 2.89
C ASP A 35 15.93 -13.56 4.27
N GLU A 36 16.59 -12.79 5.15
CA GLU A 36 16.85 -13.18 6.54
C GLU A 36 15.53 -13.40 7.30
N LEU A 37 14.58 -12.46 7.21
CA LEU A 37 13.28 -12.59 7.87
C LEU A 37 12.42 -13.70 7.25
N ALA A 38 12.46 -13.87 5.92
CA ALA A 38 11.73 -14.94 5.23
C ALA A 38 12.24 -16.33 5.67
N ALA A 39 13.55 -16.48 5.94
CA ALA A 39 14.10 -17.72 6.48
C ALA A 39 13.58 -18.02 7.89
N VAL A 40 13.51 -17.01 8.77
CA VAL A 40 12.90 -17.13 10.11
C VAL A 40 11.42 -17.51 10.01
N LEU A 41 10.67 -16.87 9.11
CA LEU A 41 9.25 -17.17 8.90
C LEU A 41 9.04 -18.61 8.41
N ARG A 42 9.83 -19.08 7.45
CA ARG A 42 9.77 -20.49 7.00
C ARG A 42 10.09 -21.47 8.13
N ALA A 43 11.08 -21.15 8.97
CA ALA A 43 11.41 -21.93 10.16
C ALA A 43 10.28 -21.95 11.20
N ALA A 44 9.46 -20.89 11.22
CA ALA A 44 8.23 -20.80 12.02
C ALA A 44 7.01 -21.49 11.35
N GLY A 45 7.20 -22.19 10.23
CA GLY A 45 6.16 -22.94 9.53
C GLY A 45 5.33 -22.10 8.55
N VAL A 46 5.78 -20.91 8.18
CA VAL A 46 5.14 -20.10 7.12
C VAL A 46 5.46 -20.71 5.75
N GLY A 47 4.44 -20.74 4.89
CA GLY A 47 4.48 -21.24 3.52
C GLY A 47 3.13 -20.97 2.82
N PRO A 48 2.91 -21.56 1.64
CA PRO A 48 1.67 -21.39 0.85
C PRO A 48 0.40 -21.57 1.69
N GLY A 49 -0.52 -20.61 1.57
CA GLY A 49 -1.79 -20.59 2.31
C GLY A 49 -1.69 -20.24 3.80
N LYS A 50 -0.48 -20.10 4.37
CA LYS A 50 -0.30 -19.66 5.77
C LYS A 50 -0.37 -18.14 5.87
N ARG A 51 -0.99 -17.66 6.94
CA ARG A 51 -1.19 -16.23 7.20
C ARG A 51 -0.21 -15.75 8.26
N VAL A 52 0.34 -14.57 8.06
CA VAL A 52 1.21 -13.88 9.02
C VAL A 52 0.59 -12.54 9.34
N ALA A 53 0.17 -12.34 10.59
CA ALA A 53 -0.27 -11.02 11.02
C ALA A 53 0.93 -10.11 11.21
N VAL A 54 0.86 -8.88 10.70
CA VAL A 54 1.97 -7.91 10.74
C VAL A 54 1.53 -6.68 11.52
N ALA A 55 2.05 -6.56 12.74
CA ALA A 55 1.81 -5.48 13.68
C ALA A 55 3.12 -4.75 14.01
N VAL A 56 3.77 -4.28 12.94
CA VAL A 56 4.98 -3.45 12.99
C VAL A 56 4.56 -2.01 12.71
N PRO A 57 5.02 -1.02 13.50
CA PRO A 57 4.77 0.39 13.20
C PRO A 57 5.27 0.77 11.81
N ARG A 58 4.78 1.89 11.32
CA ARG A 58 5.17 2.41 10.02
C ARG A 58 6.66 2.74 9.96
N SER A 59 7.41 1.93 9.24
CA SER A 59 8.87 2.05 9.08
C SER A 59 9.37 1.23 7.88
N VAL A 60 10.68 1.30 7.59
CA VAL A 60 11.29 0.39 6.61
C VAL A 60 11.23 -1.08 7.05
N GLU A 61 11.19 -1.38 8.35
CA GLU A 61 11.01 -2.75 8.86
C GLU A 61 9.64 -3.29 8.54
N GLN A 62 8.59 -2.46 8.56
CA GLN A 62 7.26 -2.91 8.15
C GLN A 62 7.25 -3.29 6.66
N VAL A 63 7.91 -2.50 5.81
CA VAL A 63 8.07 -2.82 4.39
C VAL A 63 8.83 -4.15 4.24
N ALA A 64 9.96 -4.31 4.93
CA ALA A 64 10.73 -5.56 4.94
C ALA A 64 9.91 -6.76 5.42
N ALA A 65 9.08 -6.59 6.45
CA ALA A 65 8.20 -7.63 6.99
C ALA A 65 7.16 -8.09 5.96
N LEU A 66 6.47 -7.17 5.30
CA LEU A 66 5.45 -7.50 4.30
C LEU A 66 6.04 -8.28 3.11
N ILE A 67 7.18 -7.82 2.58
CA ILE A 67 7.83 -8.51 1.46
C ILE A 67 8.50 -9.83 1.91
N ALA A 68 8.92 -9.96 3.17
CA ALA A 68 9.45 -11.20 3.72
C ALA A 68 8.36 -12.26 3.89
N VAL A 69 7.14 -11.87 4.29
CA VAL A 69 5.99 -12.77 4.35
C VAL A 69 5.69 -13.36 2.97
N VAL A 70 5.63 -12.51 1.94
CA VAL A 70 5.48 -12.94 0.55
C VAL A 70 6.66 -13.82 0.11
N GLY A 71 7.90 -13.43 0.45
CA GLY A 71 9.10 -14.21 0.14
C GLY A 71 9.19 -15.56 0.87
N ALA A 72 8.48 -15.72 1.98
CA ALA A 72 8.30 -16.99 2.68
C ALA A 72 7.15 -17.83 2.11
N GLY A 73 6.42 -17.32 1.11
CA GLY A 73 5.25 -17.95 0.51
C GLY A 73 3.95 -17.77 1.32
N GLY A 74 3.97 -16.95 2.36
CA GLY A 74 2.80 -16.67 3.18
C GLY A 74 2.01 -15.45 2.71
N ALA A 75 0.82 -15.29 3.29
CA ALA A 75 -0.05 -14.14 3.08
C ALA A 75 0.01 -13.20 4.29
N TYR A 76 0.26 -11.91 4.08
CA TYR A 76 0.26 -10.96 5.20
C TYR A 76 -1.16 -10.53 5.56
N VAL A 77 -1.42 -10.39 6.86
CA VAL A 77 -2.61 -9.75 7.43
C VAL A 77 -2.13 -8.49 8.16
N PRO A 78 -2.17 -7.32 7.52
CA PRO A 78 -1.64 -6.10 8.12
C PRO A 78 -2.58 -5.64 9.24
N LEU A 79 -2.01 -5.27 10.38
CA LEU A 79 -2.75 -4.77 11.54
C LEU A 79 -2.40 -3.33 11.82
N ASP A 80 -3.40 -2.45 11.76
CA ASP A 80 -3.24 -1.06 12.17
C ASP A 80 -3.19 -0.96 13.69
N LEU A 81 -2.04 -0.54 14.22
CA LEU A 81 -1.81 -0.42 15.66
C LEU A 81 -2.72 0.61 16.33
N ALA A 82 -3.31 1.53 15.56
CA ALA A 82 -4.28 2.50 16.05
C ALA A 82 -5.69 1.90 16.25
N TYR A 83 -5.95 0.67 15.80
CA TYR A 83 -7.22 0.01 16.05
C TYR A 83 -7.40 -0.33 17.53
N PRO A 84 -8.65 -0.27 18.03
CA PRO A 84 -9.00 -0.80 19.34
C PRO A 84 -8.65 -2.28 19.46
N ASP A 85 -8.31 -2.71 20.67
CA ASP A 85 -7.91 -4.09 20.97
C ASP A 85 -8.99 -5.10 20.57
N GLU A 86 -10.28 -4.77 20.76
CA GLU A 86 -11.40 -5.65 20.37
C GLU A 86 -11.44 -5.91 18.86
N ARG A 87 -11.05 -4.91 18.05
CA ARG A 87 -10.97 -5.06 16.59
C ARG A 87 -9.76 -5.92 16.21
N LEU A 88 -8.62 -5.74 16.87
CA LEU A 88 -7.43 -6.55 16.64
C LEU A 88 -7.65 -8.01 17.04
N GLU A 89 -8.27 -8.26 18.20
CA GLU A 89 -8.69 -9.59 18.66
C GLU A 89 -9.59 -10.27 17.64
N TYR A 90 -10.61 -9.58 17.14
CA TYR A 90 -11.49 -10.12 16.13
C TYR A 90 -10.71 -10.53 14.86
N VAL A 91 -9.85 -9.64 14.36
CA VAL A 91 -9.05 -9.92 13.16
C VAL A 91 -8.10 -11.09 13.39
N LEU A 92 -7.45 -11.18 14.57
CA LEU A 92 -6.56 -12.28 14.92
C LEU A 92 -7.33 -13.61 15.00
N ALA A 93 -8.51 -13.62 15.62
CA ALA A 93 -9.35 -14.80 15.72
C ALA A 93 -9.86 -15.28 14.36
N ASP A 94 -10.39 -14.37 13.53
CA ASP A 94 -10.95 -14.69 12.21
C ASP A 94 -9.86 -15.08 11.20
N SER A 95 -8.71 -14.38 11.22
CA SER A 95 -7.59 -14.69 10.33
C SER A 95 -6.75 -15.88 10.78
N ALA A 96 -6.87 -16.34 12.03
CA ALA A 96 -6.12 -17.46 12.61
C ALA A 96 -4.68 -17.59 12.04
N PRO A 97 -3.81 -16.57 12.25
CA PRO A 97 -2.48 -16.53 11.65
C PRO A 97 -1.57 -17.59 12.27
N GLN A 98 -0.62 -18.08 11.47
CA GLN A 98 0.44 -18.99 11.92
C GLN A 98 1.45 -18.25 12.80
N VAL A 99 1.73 -17.00 12.44
CA VAL A 99 2.71 -16.12 13.07
C VAL A 99 2.10 -14.73 13.25
N VAL A 100 2.42 -14.06 14.35
CA VAL A 100 2.25 -12.61 14.50
C VAL A 100 3.62 -11.96 14.60
N LEU A 101 3.99 -11.18 13.59
CA LEU A 101 5.18 -10.33 13.60
C LEU A 101 4.86 -9.02 14.31
N VAL A 102 5.60 -8.69 15.35
CA VAL A 102 5.39 -7.48 16.15
C VAL A 102 6.70 -6.73 16.35
N ALA A 103 6.63 -5.42 16.47
CA ALA A 103 7.77 -4.66 16.97
C ALA A 103 8.02 -4.96 18.46
N PRO A 104 9.27 -4.83 18.95
CA PRO A 104 9.62 -5.16 20.34
C PRO A 104 8.68 -4.54 21.38
N GLU A 105 8.32 -3.27 21.21
CA GLU A 105 7.45 -2.51 22.09
C GLU A 105 5.98 -2.95 22.05
N GLN A 106 5.57 -3.72 21.04
CA GLN A 106 4.22 -4.25 20.91
C GLN A 106 4.08 -5.68 21.45
N ARG A 107 5.18 -6.32 21.87
CA ARG A 107 5.20 -7.71 22.35
C ARG A 107 4.13 -7.98 23.41
N ASP A 108 4.15 -7.23 24.50
CA ASP A 108 3.24 -7.47 25.64
C ASP A 108 1.77 -7.27 25.27
N ARG A 109 1.48 -6.29 24.39
CA ARG A 109 0.12 -6.06 23.89
C ARG A 109 -0.36 -7.28 23.11
N PHE A 110 0.43 -7.75 22.15
CA PHE A 110 0.02 -8.85 21.28
C PHE A 110 0.02 -10.22 21.96
N THR A 111 0.86 -10.45 22.98
CA THR A 111 0.71 -11.63 23.86
C THR A 111 -0.68 -11.66 24.48
N ARG A 112 -1.12 -10.55 25.10
CA ARG A 112 -2.47 -10.47 25.70
C ARG A 112 -3.59 -10.60 24.69
N LEU A 113 -3.46 -9.99 23.51
CA LEU A 113 -4.46 -10.10 22.45
C LEU A 113 -4.61 -11.55 21.95
N LEU A 114 -3.50 -12.26 21.76
CA LEU A 114 -3.50 -13.67 21.34
C LEU A 114 -4.16 -14.57 22.40
N ASP A 115 -3.86 -14.34 23.68
CA ASP A 115 -4.48 -15.06 24.80
C ASP A 115 -6.01 -14.82 24.84
N ARG A 116 -6.45 -13.56 24.73
CA ARG A 116 -7.87 -13.18 24.71
C ARG A 116 -8.61 -13.73 23.50
N ALA A 117 -7.96 -13.73 22.33
CA ALA A 117 -8.51 -14.27 21.09
C ALA A 117 -8.45 -15.81 21.04
N ASN A 118 -7.74 -16.46 21.98
CA ASN A 118 -7.48 -17.90 22.00
C ASN A 118 -6.86 -18.41 20.68
N VAL A 119 -5.88 -17.66 20.16
CA VAL A 119 -5.20 -17.95 18.89
C VAL A 119 -3.80 -18.50 19.18
N PRO A 120 -3.48 -19.75 18.80
CA PRO A 120 -2.18 -20.36 19.06
C PRO A 120 -1.13 -19.94 18.01
N ALA A 121 -1.00 -18.64 17.75
CA ALA A 121 0.00 -18.11 16.82
C ALA A 121 1.37 -17.97 17.49
N ARG A 122 2.44 -18.19 16.73
CA ARG A 122 3.80 -17.88 17.21
C ARG A 122 4.04 -16.38 17.13
N LEU A 123 4.31 -15.75 18.27
CA LEU A 123 4.69 -14.34 18.35
C LEU A 123 6.18 -14.19 18.02
N LEU A 124 6.50 -13.36 17.03
CA LEU A 124 7.85 -13.12 16.54
C LEU A 124 8.21 -11.64 16.59
N VAL A 125 9.44 -11.33 17.00
CA VAL A 125 10.02 -9.99 16.93
C VAL A 125 11.21 -10.00 15.96
N PRO A 126 11.20 -9.18 14.91
CA PRO A 126 12.32 -9.10 13.97
C PRO A 126 13.65 -8.82 14.67
N GLY A 127 14.68 -9.60 14.35
CA GLY A 127 16.05 -9.44 14.88
C GLY A 127 16.37 -10.20 16.17
N GLU A 128 15.38 -10.76 16.88
CA GLU A 128 15.64 -11.59 18.05
C GLU A 128 15.89 -13.07 17.72
N GLU A 129 15.32 -13.55 16.62
CA GLU A 129 15.52 -14.91 16.16
C GLU A 129 16.64 -14.95 15.11
N GLN A 130 17.56 -15.88 15.28
CA GLN A 130 18.57 -16.13 14.26
C GLN A 130 17.96 -16.98 13.13
N PRO A 131 18.20 -16.61 11.85
CA PRO A 131 17.82 -17.47 10.75
C PRO A 131 18.53 -18.83 10.91
N PRO A 132 17.84 -19.96 10.69
CA PRO A 132 18.49 -21.26 10.80
C PRO A 132 19.65 -21.39 9.81
N THR A 133 20.67 -22.14 10.19
CA THR A 133 21.84 -22.44 9.33
C THR A 133 21.44 -23.22 8.07
N ALA A 134 20.34 -23.97 8.13
CA ALA A 134 19.71 -24.61 6.99
C ALA A 134 18.18 -24.53 7.15
N VAL A 135 17.50 -24.01 6.14
CA VAL A 135 16.05 -24.09 6.00
C VAL A 135 15.81 -24.87 4.72
N GLU A 136 15.16 -26.02 4.79
CA GLU A 136 14.70 -26.70 3.57
C GLU A 136 13.80 -25.74 2.79
N ALA A 137 14.01 -25.65 1.48
CA ALA A 137 13.14 -24.87 0.62
C ALA A 137 11.75 -25.51 0.69
N GLY A 138 10.82 -24.85 1.40
CA GLY A 138 9.42 -25.19 1.37
C GLY A 138 8.84 -25.01 -0.04
N PRO A 139 7.61 -25.50 -0.29
CA PRO A 139 6.96 -25.30 -1.58
C PRO A 139 6.84 -23.80 -1.89
N GLU A 140 7.17 -23.41 -3.12
CA GLU A 140 6.97 -22.04 -3.59
C GLU A 140 5.47 -21.71 -3.66
N ALA A 141 5.12 -20.46 -3.37
CA ALA A 141 3.74 -20.00 -3.54
C ALA A 141 3.34 -20.02 -5.02
N GLY A 142 2.20 -20.63 -5.31
CA GLY A 142 1.56 -20.62 -6.61
C GLY A 142 0.82 -19.32 -6.89
N TRP A 143 0.39 -19.16 -8.14
CA TRP A 143 -0.34 -17.97 -8.62
C TRP A 143 -1.66 -17.69 -7.88
N HIS A 144 -2.31 -18.74 -7.41
CA HIS A 144 -3.60 -18.66 -6.72
C HIS A 144 -3.48 -18.73 -5.20
N ASP A 145 -2.26 -18.86 -4.67
CA ASP A 145 -2.07 -18.75 -3.23
C ASP A 145 -2.31 -17.29 -2.78
N PRO A 146 -2.87 -17.10 -1.57
CA PRO A 146 -3.10 -15.77 -1.02
C PRO A 146 -1.80 -14.96 -0.87
N ALA A 147 -1.80 -13.73 -1.38
CA ALA A 147 -0.74 -12.76 -1.15
C ALA A 147 -1.00 -11.92 0.11
N TYR A 148 -2.26 -11.55 0.34
CA TYR A 148 -2.67 -10.82 1.52
C TYR A 148 -4.12 -11.07 1.92
N VAL A 149 -4.43 -10.70 3.17
CA VAL A 149 -5.79 -10.60 3.68
C VAL A 149 -6.00 -9.23 4.30
N ILE A 150 -6.90 -8.41 3.72
CA ILE A 150 -7.24 -7.08 4.22
C ILE A 150 -8.70 -7.05 4.65
N TYR A 151 -8.97 -6.45 5.81
CA TYR A 151 -10.31 -6.41 6.39
C TYR A 151 -11.06 -5.13 6.02
N THR A 152 -12.24 -5.28 5.43
CA THR A 152 -13.14 -4.17 5.09
C THR A 152 -14.36 -4.15 6.00
N SER A 153 -15.08 -3.02 6.05
CA SER A 153 -16.37 -2.96 6.76
C SER A 153 -17.38 -3.89 6.07
N GLY A 154 -17.86 -4.91 6.78
CA GLY A 154 -18.94 -5.77 6.31
C GLY A 154 -20.30 -5.08 6.43
N SER A 155 -21.23 -5.41 5.53
CA SER A 155 -22.62 -4.93 5.57
C SER A 155 -23.38 -5.36 6.82
N THR A 156 -22.91 -6.42 7.50
CA THR A 156 -23.44 -6.96 8.76
C THR A 156 -22.87 -6.26 10.00
N GLY A 157 -22.03 -5.24 9.83
CA GLY A 157 -21.38 -4.49 10.91
C GLY A 157 -20.10 -5.14 11.46
N ARG A 158 -19.82 -6.41 11.13
CA ARG A 158 -18.54 -7.06 11.44
C ARG A 158 -17.56 -6.91 10.27
N PRO A 159 -16.27 -6.62 10.52
CA PRO A 159 -15.28 -6.61 9.47
C PRO A 159 -15.19 -7.96 8.75
N LYS A 160 -14.95 -7.97 7.45
CA LYS A 160 -14.74 -9.18 6.64
C LYS A 160 -13.34 -9.20 6.05
N GLY A 161 -12.63 -10.32 6.16
CA GLY A 161 -11.33 -10.51 5.55
C GLY A 161 -11.47 -10.81 4.05
N VAL A 162 -10.91 -9.96 3.20
CA VAL A 162 -10.81 -10.20 1.76
C VAL A 162 -9.47 -10.84 1.47
N VAL A 163 -9.50 -12.07 0.96
CA VAL A 163 -8.32 -12.84 0.59
C VAL A 163 -7.99 -12.57 -0.87
N VAL A 164 -6.81 -12.00 -1.13
CA VAL A 164 -6.39 -11.67 -2.49
C VAL A 164 -5.18 -12.50 -2.90
N PRO A 165 -5.23 -13.24 -4.03
CA PRO A 165 -4.13 -14.07 -4.49
C PRO A 165 -3.04 -13.26 -5.19
N HIS A 166 -1.84 -13.84 -5.31
CA HIS A 166 -0.71 -13.25 -6.04
C HIS A 166 -1.08 -12.82 -7.47
N SER A 167 -1.78 -13.69 -8.18
CA SER A 167 -2.23 -13.47 -9.56
C SER A 167 -3.00 -12.16 -9.74
N SER A 168 -3.87 -11.78 -8.81
CA SER A 168 -4.65 -10.55 -8.93
C SER A 168 -3.78 -9.29 -8.80
N VAL A 169 -2.83 -9.29 -7.87
CA VAL A 169 -1.89 -8.16 -7.67
C VAL A 169 -0.96 -8.02 -8.89
N VAL A 170 -0.40 -9.14 -9.36
CA VAL A 170 0.47 -9.16 -10.53
C VAL A 170 -0.28 -8.71 -11.78
N THR A 171 -1.53 -9.14 -11.96
CA THR A 171 -2.39 -8.75 -13.09
C THR A 171 -2.69 -7.25 -13.07
N LEU A 172 -3.05 -6.69 -11.90
CA LEU A 172 -3.26 -5.24 -11.73
C LEU A 172 -2.01 -4.45 -12.16
N LEU A 173 -0.84 -4.79 -11.64
CA LEU A 173 0.41 -4.06 -11.93
C LEU A 173 0.81 -4.22 -13.41
N ALA A 174 0.71 -5.42 -13.96
CA ALA A 174 1.05 -5.68 -15.36
C ALA A 174 0.14 -4.92 -16.34
N ASN A 175 -1.17 -4.90 -16.08
CA ASN A 175 -2.16 -4.30 -16.99
C ASN A 175 -2.19 -2.77 -16.91
N THR A 176 -1.72 -2.19 -15.79
CA THR A 176 -1.62 -0.74 -15.61
C THR A 176 -0.27 -0.18 -16.06
N ARG A 177 0.80 -1.00 -16.08
CA ARG A 177 2.17 -0.55 -16.37
C ARG A 177 2.32 0.30 -17.64
N PRO A 178 1.75 -0.04 -18.81
CA PRO A 178 1.89 0.77 -20.01
C PRO A 178 1.29 2.17 -19.88
N ALA A 179 0.12 2.28 -19.24
CA ALA A 179 -0.56 3.57 -19.03
C ALA A 179 0.15 4.42 -17.95
N MET A 180 0.73 3.76 -16.95
CA MET A 180 1.38 4.46 -15.84
C MET A 180 2.85 4.78 -16.07
N ALA A 181 3.52 4.07 -16.99
CA ALA A 181 4.95 4.20 -17.26
C ALA A 181 5.80 4.11 -15.98
N PHE A 182 5.57 3.09 -15.16
CA PHE A 182 6.34 2.85 -13.93
C PHE A 182 7.82 2.62 -14.23
N GLY A 183 8.69 3.25 -13.45
CA GLY A 183 10.13 3.18 -13.68
C GLY A 183 10.98 3.41 -12.43
N PRO A 184 12.31 3.22 -12.57
CA PRO A 184 13.28 3.45 -11.50
C PRO A 184 13.41 4.91 -11.09
N ASP A 185 12.99 5.85 -11.95
CA ASP A 185 13.00 7.28 -11.66
C ASP A 185 11.80 7.74 -10.82
N ASP A 186 10.88 6.82 -10.49
CA ASP A 186 9.70 7.13 -9.70
C ASP A 186 10.00 7.14 -8.20
N VAL A 187 9.62 8.24 -7.55
CA VAL A 187 9.46 8.33 -6.10
C VAL A 187 7.97 8.27 -5.75
N TRP A 188 7.59 7.25 -4.99
CA TRP A 188 6.24 6.98 -4.50
C TRP A 188 6.11 7.31 -3.02
N VAL A 189 4.89 7.51 -2.55
CA VAL A 189 4.60 7.65 -1.11
C VAL A 189 3.71 6.51 -0.66
N GLN A 190 4.12 5.83 0.41
CA GLN A 190 3.29 4.88 1.16
C GLN A 190 2.23 5.65 1.97
N PHE A 191 1.36 6.49 1.39
CA PHE A 191 0.52 7.40 2.18
C PHE A 191 -0.47 6.63 3.05
N HIS A 192 -1.07 5.58 2.52
CA HIS A 192 -2.17 4.86 3.17
C HIS A 192 -1.67 3.85 4.22
N SER A 193 -2.54 3.53 5.20
CA SER A 193 -2.32 2.43 6.14
C SER A 193 -2.24 1.12 5.36
N PHE A 194 -1.33 0.21 5.73
CA PHE A 194 -1.27 -1.12 5.13
C PHE A 194 -2.53 -1.96 5.37
N SER A 195 -3.39 -1.55 6.32
CA SER A 195 -4.73 -2.13 6.50
C SER A 195 -5.77 -1.64 5.48
N PHE A 196 -5.37 -0.81 4.51
CA PHE A 196 -6.17 -0.36 3.38
C PHE A 196 -5.45 -0.73 2.08
N ASP A 197 -6.15 -1.34 1.13
CA ASP A 197 -5.52 -1.99 -0.03
C ASP A 197 -4.93 -1.01 -1.05
N PHE A 198 -5.22 0.29 -0.94
CA PHE A 198 -4.47 1.31 -1.70
C PHE A 198 -2.96 1.28 -1.37
N ALA A 199 -2.58 0.87 -0.15
CA ALA A 199 -1.18 0.66 0.22
C ALA A 199 -0.50 -0.46 -0.57
N VAL A 200 -1.25 -1.45 -1.06
CA VAL A 200 -0.72 -2.52 -1.92
C VAL A 200 -0.23 -1.94 -3.23
N TRP A 201 -1.00 -1.01 -3.80
CA TRP A 201 -0.63 -0.30 -5.02
C TRP A 201 0.59 0.61 -4.81
N GLU A 202 0.65 1.34 -3.70
CA GLU A 202 1.80 2.17 -3.36
C GLU A 202 3.09 1.34 -3.21
N LEU A 203 3.02 0.27 -2.41
CA LEU A 203 4.14 -0.62 -2.12
C LEU A 203 4.69 -1.28 -3.38
N TRP A 204 3.82 -1.98 -4.12
CA TRP A 204 4.27 -2.78 -5.24
C TRP A 204 4.44 -1.97 -6.52
N GLY A 205 3.74 -0.85 -6.68
CA GLY A 205 3.94 0.11 -7.76
C GLY A 205 5.38 0.60 -7.81
N ALA A 206 5.95 0.95 -6.64
CA ALA A 206 7.35 1.33 -6.49
C ALA A 206 8.30 0.13 -6.64
N LEU A 207 8.21 -0.83 -5.71
CA LEU A 207 9.28 -1.83 -5.49
C LEU A 207 9.45 -2.82 -6.65
N THR A 208 8.39 -3.13 -7.38
CA THR A 208 8.49 -4.08 -8.52
C THR A 208 9.12 -3.44 -9.76
N HIS A 209 9.09 -2.11 -9.86
CA HIS A 209 9.58 -1.37 -11.02
C HIS A 209 10.93 -0.69 -10.79
N GLY A 210 11.46 -0.72 -9.57
CA GLY A 210 12.76 -0.14 -9.21
C GLY A 210 12.69 1.28 -8.67
N GLY A 211 11.49 1.82 -8.43
CA GLY A 211 11.34 3.14 -7.85
C GLY A 211 11.61 3.16 -6.35
N GLU A 212 11.62 4.35 -5.77
CA GLU A 212 11.77 4.57 -4.33
C GLU A 212 10.39 4.67 -3.65
N LEU A 213 10.22 4.01 -2.51
CA LEU A 213 9.05 4.14 -1.65
C LEU A 213 9.35 5.01 -0.43
N LEU A 214 8.74 6.18 -0.33
CA LEU A 214 8.79 7.00 0.87
C LEU A 214 7.78 6.52 1.90
N VAL A 215 8.25 6.33 3.14
CA VAL A 215 7.46 5.92 4.30
C VAL A 215 7.48 7.07 5.31
N PRO A 216 6.64 8.10 5.14
CA PRO A 216 6.56 9.18 6.12
C PRO A 216 5.94 8.69 7.43
N ASP A 217 6.39 9.20 8.56
CA ASP A 217 5.75 8.93 9.85
C ASP A 217 4.27 9.33 9.84
N TYR A 218 3.48 8.71 10.72
CA TYR A 218 2.05 8.96 10.77
C TYR A 218 1.73 10.46 10.97
N ALA A 219 2.47 11.16 11.83
CA ALA A 219 2.28 12.58 12.07
C ALA A 219 2.47 13.45 10.80
N LEU A 220 3.44 13.11 9.94
CA LEU A 220 3.64 13.82 8.66
C LEU A 220 2.42 13.68 7.75
N THR A 221 1.86 12.47 7.63
CA THR A 221 0.66 12.25 6.80
C THR A 221 -0.60 12.97 7.32
N ARG A 222 -0.59 13.40 8.60
CA ARG A 222 -1.68 14.12 9.25
C ARG A 222 -1.54 15.64 9.17
N SER A 223 -0.37 16.16 8.79
CA SER A 223 -0.10 17.58 8.60
C SER A 223 -0.04 17.90 7.10
N PRO A 224 -1.07 18.50 6.49
CA PRO A 224 -1.06 18.80 5.06
C PRO A 224 0.11 19.69 4.63
N VAL A 225 0.55 20.61 5.50
CA VAL A 225 1.68 21.51 5.24
C VAL A 225 3.01 20.75 5.24
N ASP A 226 3.26 19.93 6.26
CA ASP A 226 4.49 19.14 6.30
C ASP A 226 4.51 18.07 5.22
N PHE A 227 3.36 17.48 4.90
CA PHE A 227 3.24 16.52 3.82
C PHE A 227 3.49 17.16 2.45
N HIS A 228 2.97 18.37 2.20
CA HIS A 228 3.29 19.14 0.98
C HIS A 228 4.79 19.41 0.85
N ARG A 229 5.41 19.88 1.94
CA ARG A 229 6.86 20.08 2.00
C ARG A 229 7.63 18.79 1.69
N LEU A 230 7.22 17.65 2.27
CA LEU A 230 7.82 16.35 1.98
C LEU A 230 7.70 15.98 0.49
N VAL A 231 6.51 16.11 -0.10
CA VAL A 231 6.25 15.80 -1.52
C VAL A 231 7.19 16.61 -2.42
N ARG A 232 7.40 17.89 -2.09
CA ARG A 232 8.33 18.77 -2.81
C ARG A 232 9.79 18.38 -2.60
N GLU A 233 10.25 18.35 -1.34
CA GLU A 233 11.66 18.16 -0.99
C GLU A 233 12.20 16.78 -1.37
N ARG A 234 11.33 15.77 -1.36
CA ARG A 234 11.68 14.40 -1.75
C ARG A 234 11.39 14.09 -3.21
N GLY A 235 10.97 15.08 -4.00
CA GLY A 235 10.75 14.90 -5.43
C GLY A 235 9.73 13.82 -5.75
N VAL A 236 8.63 13.76 -4.99
CA VAL A 236 7.58 12.75 -5.20
C VAL A 236 7.01 12.89 -6.61
N THR A 237 6.99 11.76 -7.32
CA THR A 237 6.53 11.68 -8.72
C THR A 237 5.11 11.13 -8.81
N VAL A 238 4.78 10.15 -7.98
CA VAL A 238 3.47 9.49 -7.95
C VAL A 238 2.86 9.62 -6.57
N LEU A 239 1.74 10.33 -6.50
CA LEU A 239 0.98 10.55 -5.28
C LEU A 239 -0.38 9.86 -5.38
N ASN A 240 -0.70 9.02 -4.39
CA ASN A 240 -2.01 8.36 -4.28
C ASN A 240 -2.80 9.02 -3.15
N GLN A 241 -4.05 9.37 -3.39
CA GLN A 241 -4.90 10.05 -2.40
C GLN A 241 -6.35 9.62 -2.53
N THR A 242 -7.05 9.57 -1.40
CA THR A 242 -8.51 9.71 -1.44
C THR A 242 -8.87 11.16 -1.75
N PRO A 243 -9.99 11.43 -2.45
CA PRO A 243 -10.47 12.79 -2.69
C PRO A 243 -10.45 13.69 -1.44
N SER A 244 -10.94 13.20 -0.30
CA SER A 244 -10.95 13.93 0.97
C SER A 244 -9.55 14.29 1.46
N ALA A 245 -8.58 13.40 1.32
CA ALA A 245 -7.19 13.67 1.70
C ALA A 245 -6.54 14.69 0.74
N PHE A 246 -6.79 14.54 -0.56
CA PHE A 246 -6.28 15.46 -1.58
C PHE A 246 -6.79 16.88 -1.40
N HIS A 247 -8.06 17.10 -1.03
CA HIS A 247 -8.56 18.47 -0.82
C HIS A 247 -7.74 19.24 0.23
N ARG A 248 -7.31 18.56 1.30
CA ARG A 248 -6.44 19.18 2.33
C ARG A 248 -5.04 19.43 1.80
N PHE A 249 -4.51 18.52 0.99
CA PHE A 249 -3.23 18.69 0.31
C PHE A 249 -3.24 19.87 -0.68
N ALA A 250 -4.29 19.97 -1.51
CA ALA A 250 -4.48 21.05 -2.46
C ALA A 250 -4.61 22.42 -1.78
N GLU A 251 -5.25 22.46 -0.60
CA GLU A 251 -5.28 23.66 0.24
C GLU A 251 -3.88 24.04 0.75
N ALA A 252 -3.10 23.10 1.26
CA ALA A 252 -1.73 23.36 1.69
C ALA A 252 -0.86 23.86 0.53
N ASP A 253 -0.98 23.23 -0.64
CA ASP A 253 -0.29 23.62 -1.87
C ASP A 253 -0.65 25.05 -2.30
N ARG A 254 -1.92 25.44 -2.20
CA ARG A 254 -2.38 26.81 -2.48
C ARG A 254 -1.73 27.83 -1.55
N HIS A 255 -1.59 27.51 -0.28
CA HIS A 255 -0.97 28.41 0.70
C HIS A 255 0.55 28.47 0.57
N ALA A 256 1.20 27.36 0.25
CA ALA A 256 2.65 27.33 0.05
C ALA A 256 3.07 28.17 -1.16
N GLY A 257 2.33 28.08 -2.27
CA GLY A 257 2.65 28.80 -3.51
C GLY A 257 3.95 28.33 -4.18
N GLU A 258 4.54 27.23 -3.71
CA GLU A 258 5.74 26.61 -4.24
C GLU A 258 5.37 25.48 -5.20
N PRO A 259 5.97 25.41 -6.41
CA PRO A 259 5.65 24.36 -7.36
C PRO A 259 6.09 22.98 -6.88
N LEU A 260 5.44 21.95 -7.42
CA LEU A 260 5.79 20.54 -7.22
C LEU A 260 6.38 19.95 -8.52
N PRO A 261 7.62 20.34 -8.92
CA PRO A 261 8.12 20.12 -10.28
C PRO A 261 8.34 18.64 -10.63
N ALA A 262 8.52 17.77 -9.63
CA ALA A 262 8.69 16.33 -9.84
C ALA A 262 7.36 15.58 -9.95
N LEU A 263 6.26 16.16 -9.46
CA LEU A 263 4.98 15.49 -9.38
C LEU A 263 4.39 15.33 -10.77
N ARG A 264 4.41 14.08 -11.28
CA ARG A 264 3.91 13.74 -12.61
C ARG A 264 2.49 13.16 -12.58
N ARG A 265 2.06 12.58 -11.46
CA ARG A 265 0.74 11.98 -11.35
C ARG A 265 0.15 12.01 -9.95
N ILE A 266 -1.14 12.31 -9.89
CA ILE A 266 -1.99 12.15 -8.73
C ILE A 266 -3.08 11.13 -9.05
N ILE A 267 -3.13 10.05 -8.29
CA ILE A 267 -4.10 8.96 -8.45
C ILE A 267 -5.14 9.07 -7.33
N PHE A 268 -6.41 9.16 -7.72
CA PHE A 268 -7.56 9.19 -6.85
C PHE A 268 -8.21 7.82 -6.74
N GLY A 269 -8.64 7.44 -5.54
CA GLY A 269 -9.39 6.21 -5.31
C GLY A 269 -10.12 6.21 -3.98
N GLY A 270 -11.01 5.22 -3.79
CA GLY A 270 -11.69 4.97 -2.51
C GLY A 270 -12.92 5.84 -2.19
N GLU A 271 -13.11 6.98 -2.87
CA GLU A 271 -14.30 7.84 -2.70
C GLU A 271 -14.76 8.40 -4.05
N GLY A 272 -15.99 8.93 -4.10
CA GLY A 272 -16.47 9.68 -5.25
C GLY A 272 -15.66 10.98 -5.43
N LEU A 273 -15.16 11.21 -6.64
CA LEU A 273 -14.38 12.39 -6.99
C LEU A 273 -15.28 13.54 -7.46
N ASP A 274 -15.33 14.62 -6.69
CA ASP A 274 -16.03 15.87 -7.03
C ASP A 274 -15.10 16.79 -7.83
N LEU A 275 -15.30 16.83 -9.15
CA LEU A 275 -14.48 17.66 -10.05
C LEU A 275 -14.58 19.16 -9.75
N ALA A 276 -15.66 19.63 -9.12
CA ALA A 276 -15.78 21.06 -8.78
C ALA A 276 -14.71 21.49 -7.76
N ARG A 277 -14.34 20.60 -6.83
CA ARG A 277 -13.31 20.86 -5.82
C ARG A 277 -11.88 20.83 -6.35
N LEU A 278 -11.67 20.29 -7.55
CA LEU A 278 -10.37 20.28 -8.22
C LEU A 278 -10.13 21.52 -9.10
N ARG A 279 -11.15 22.36 -9.34
CA ARG A 279 -11.04 23.50 -10.27
C ARG A 279 -9.91 24.46 -9.92
N ASP A 280 -9.76 24.78 -8.63
CA ASP A 280 -8.67 25.65 -8.15
C ASP A 280 -7.28 25.03 -8.33
N TRP A 281 -7.18 23.70 -8.20
CA TRP A 281 -5.93 22.98 -8.49
C TRP A 281 -5.61 23.05 -9.98
N VAL A 282 -6.58 22.71 -10.83
CA VAL A 282 -6.43 22.70 -12.30
C VAL A 282 -6.12 24.10 -12.84
N ALA A 283 -6.70 25.16 -12.27
CA ALA A 283 -6.39 26.53 -12.68
C ALA A 283 -4.92 26.91 -12.42
N ARG A 284 -4.28 26.31 -11.41
CA ARG A 284 -2.87 26.60 -11.04
C ARG A 284 -1.87 25.66 -11.71
N HIS A 285 -2.23 24.40 -11.89
CA HIS A 285 -1.31 23.34 -12.33
C HIS A 285 -1.65 22.73 -13.70
N GLY A 286 -2.84 23.00 -14.23
CA GLY A 286 -3.37 22.32 -15.41
C GLY A 286 -3.76 20.85 -15.12
N THR A 287 -3.84 20.04 -16.17
CA THR A 287 -4.14 18.60 -16.09
C THR A 287 -3.06 17.71 -16.72
N GLU A 288 -2.00 18.31 -17.27
CA GLU A 288 -0.96 17.58 -18.01
C GLU A 288 0.19 17.14 -17.12
N SER A 289 0.64 17.98 -16.18
CA SER A 289 1.73 17.67 -15.26
C SER A 289 1.55 18.39 -13.91
N PRO A 290 1.02 17.71 -12.88
CA PRO A 290 0.71 16.28 -12.84
C PRO A 290 -0.57 15.91 -13.60
N GLU A 291 -0.59 14.70 -14.18
CA GLU A 291 -1.82 14.04 -14.59
C GLU A 291 -2.70 13.76 -13.37
N LEU A 292 -4.00 14.00 -13.52
CA LEU A 292 -5.02 13.65 -12.53
C LEU A 292 -5.72 12.38 -12.97
N VAL A 293 -5.59 11.27 -12.23
CA VAL A 293 -6.12 9.97 -12.63
C VAL A 293 -7.12 9.46 -11.61
N ASN A 294 -8.38 9.28 -12.00
CA ASN A 294 -9.39 8.65 -11.17
C ASN A 294 -9.42 7.14 -11.43
N MET A 295 -9.19 6.34 -10.39
CA MET A 295 -9.18 4.88 -10.45
C MET A 295 -10.21 4.33 -9.45
N TYR A 296 -11.30 3.78 -9.98
CA TYR A 296 -12.28 3.09 -9.14
C TYR A 296 -11.87 1.63 -8.93
N GLY A 297 -12.14 1.13 -7.74
CA GLY A 297 -12.06 -0.28 -7.40
C GLY A 297 -12.46 -0.50 -5.95
N ILE A 298 -12.63 -1.77 -5.62
CA ILE A 298 -12.95 -2.26 -4.28
C ILE A 298 -11.96 -3.36 -3.91
N THR A 299 -11.80 -3.61 -2.61
CA THR A 299 -10.84 -4.59 -2.10
C THR A 299 -11.05 -5.99 -2.68
N GLU A 300 -12.31 -6.39 -2.88
CA GLU A 300 -12.72 -7.68 -3.44
C GLU A 300 -12.24 -7.89 -4.89
N THR A 301 -11.96 -6.80 -5.61
CA THR A 301 -11.47 -6.84 -7.00
C THR A 301 -10.01 -6.42 -7.13
N THR A 302 -9.28 -6.38 -6.01
CA THR A 302 -7.86 -6.00 -5.93
C THR A 302 -7.61 -4.54 -6.33
N VAL A 303 -7.83 -3.63 -5.37
CA VAL A 303 -7.48 -2.20 -5.43
C VAL A 303 -8.21 -1.37 -6.50
N HIS A 304 -7.89 -1.58 -7.78
CA HIS A 304 -8.40 -0.78 -8.90
C HIS A 304 -8.86 -1.67 -10.05
N VAL A 305 -9.99 -1.31 -10.66
CA VAL A 305 -10.55 -2.00 -11.83
C VAL A 305 -10.87 -1.07 -12.98
N THR A 306 -10.90 0.25 -12.77
CA THR A 306 -11.05 1.23 -13.85
C THR A 306 -9.93 2.26 -13.86
N HIS A 307 -9.83 2.98 -14.97
CA HIS A 307 -8.83 4.03 -15.15
C HIS A 307 -9.38 5.19 -15.99
N ARG A 308 -9.25 6.43 -15.46
CA ARG A 308 -9.63 7.67 -16.13
C ARG A 308 -8.60 8.76 -15.88
N VAL A 309 -7.82 9.13 -16.89
CA VAL A 309 -7.02 10.37 -16.88
C VAL A 309 -7.97 11.54 -17.12
N LEU A 310 -8.03 12.52 -16.21
CA LEU A 310 -8.82 13.74 -16.37
C LEU A 310 -8.09 14.73 -17.27
N THR A 311 -8.87 15.46 -18.06
CA THR A 311 -8.39 16.41 -19.06
C THR A 311 -9.06 17.76 -18.87
N ALA A 312 -8.54 18.82 -19.49
CA ALA A 312 -9.19 20.13 -19.47
C ALA A 312 -10.67 20.10 -19.91
N ALA A 313 -11.04 19.16 -20.81
CA ALA A 313 -12.42 18.98 -21.25
C ALA A 313 -13.38 18.53 -20.13
N ASP A 314 -12.88 17.82 -19.12
CA ASP A 314 -13.67 17.41 -17.94
C ASP A 314 -14.04 18.59 -17.04
N PHE A 315 -13.27 19.69 -17.13
CA PHE A 315 -13.47 20.90 -16.34
C PHE A 315 -14.15 22.02 -17.13
N ALA A 316 -14.49 21.81 -18.41
CA ALA A 316 -15.17 22.80 -19.22
C ALA A 316 -16.54 23.17 -18.63
N PRO A 317 -17.03 24.42 -18.82
CA PRO A 317 -18.37 24.83 -18.39
C PRO A 317 -19.44 23.96 -19.07
N GLY A 318 -20.24 23.23 -18.28
CA GLY A 318 -21.28 22.34 -18.78
C GLY A 318 -21.87 21.46 -17.67
N ASP A 319 -23.04 20.88 -17.93
CA ASP A 319 -23.88 20.16 -16.97
C ASP A 319 -23.39 18.72 -16.72
N ARG A 320 -22.11 18.58 -16.34
CA ARG A 320 -21.47 17.28 -16.06
C ARG A 320 -20.87 17.29 -14.67
N ALA A 321 -21.73 17.30 -13.65
CA ALA A 321 -21.37 16.91 -12.28
C ALA A 321 -21.21 15.38 -12.16
N ALA A 322 -20.52 14.76 -13.12
CA ALA A 322 -20.23 13.33 -13.08
C ALA A 322 -18.88 13.12 -12.39
N SER A 323 -18.75 12.04 -11.63
CA SER A 323 -17.47 11.53 -11.14
C SER A 323 -17.01 10.42 -12.10
N PRO A 324 -16.33 10.76 -13.21
CA PRO A 324 -16.01 9.76 -14.24
C PRO A 324 -14.96 8.78 -13.71
N ILE A 325 -15.30 7.50 -13.73
CA ILE A 325 -14.39 6.41 -13.34
C ILE A 325 -13.67 5.78 -14.56
N GLY A 326 -14.07 6.15 -15.78
CA GLY A 326 -13.46 5.65 -17.01
C GLY A 326 -13.92 4.24 -17.38
N GLY A 327 -13.06 3.53 -18.11
CA GLY A 327 -13.30 2.16 -18.56
C GLY A 327 -12.54 1.12 -17.72
N PRO A 328 -12.86 -0.17 -17.88
CA PRO A 328 -12.14 -1.24 -17.21
C PRO A 328 -10.66 -1.23 -17.57
N LEU A 329 -9.81 -1.60 -16.62
CA LEU A 329 -8.41 -1.92 -16.89
C LEU A 329 -8.31 -3.05 -17.92
N PRO A 330 -7.24 -3.11 -18.73
CA PRO A 330 -7.05 -4.20 -19.69
C PRO A 330 -7.26 -5.57 -19.03
N GLY A 331 -7.93 -6.48 -19.73
CA GLY A 331 -8.25 -7.82 -19.22
C GLY A 331 -9.46 -7.93 -18.30
N LEU A 332 -10.10 -6.80 -17.93
CA LEU A 332 -11.35 -6.81 -17.16
C LEU A 332 -12.57 -6.52 -18.04
N VAL A 333 -13.73 -7.00 -17.61
CA VAL A 333 -15.03 -6.71 -18.21
C VAL A 333 -15.91 -6.06 -17.15
N THR A 334 -16.54 -4.94 -17.51
CA THR A 334 -17.52 -4.26 -16.66
C THR A 334 -18.92 -4.51 -17.21
N HIS A 335 -19.83 -4.94 -16.35
CA HIS A 335 -21.25 -5.07 -16.66
C HIS A 335 -22.04 -3.99 -15.92
N LEU A 336 -22.89 -3.25 -16.64
CA LEU A 336 -23.90 -2.39 -16.05
C LEU A 336 -25.26 -3.08 -16.23
N LEU A 337 -25.85 -3.51 -15.13
CA LEU A 337 -27.11 -4.24 -15.10
C LEU A 337 -28.23 -3.31 -14.59
N ASP A 338 -29.45 -3.55 -15.03
CA ASP A 338 -30.65 -2.95 -14.42
C ASP A 338 -31.16 -3.86 -13.28
N ASP A 339 -32.24 -3.45 -12.61
CA ASP A 339 -32.79 -4.18 -11.46
C ASP A 339 -33.47 -5.52 -11.83
N ARG A 340 -33.35 -6.00 -13.07
CA ARG A 340 -34.00 -7.24 -13.56
C ARG A 340 -33.04 -8.42 -13.73
N LEU A 341 -31.74 -8.25 -13.44
CA LEU A 341 -30.71 -9.28 -13.53
C LEU A 341 -29.96 -9.47 -12.21
#